data_AF-A0AAN8D685-F1
#
_entry.id   AF-A0AAN8D685-F1
#
_cell.length_a   1.000
_cell.length_b   1.000
_cell.length_c   1.000
_cell.angle_alpha   90.00
_cell.angle_beta   90.00
_cell.angle_gamma   90.00
#
_symmetry.space_group_name_H-M   'P 1'
#
loop_
_entity.id
_entity.type
_entity.pdbx_description
1 polymer ?
#
loop_
_entity_poly.entity_id
_entity_poly.type
_entity_poly.pdbx_seq_one_letter_code
_entity_poly.pdbx_strand_id
1 'polypeptide(L)'
;MLSDNTAKLTSAVSSLPELLEKKRLIDLHTNVATAVLDHIKSRKLDVYFEYEEKLMSKSTLDKSLLDIISDPDAGTPEDKMRLFLIYYITAQQAPSESDLEQYKTALLDAGCDLSPLNYIKQWKAFTKMAATPANYGNSGVKPMGLFSRVMNSGSQLVMEGVKNLVLKQHNLPVTRILDNLMEMKSNPETDDYRYFDPKMLRGSESSIPRNKNPFQEAIVFVVGGGNYIEYQNLVDYAKFKQGKKVVYGCSELSNAGQFIKQLSQLGQK
;
A
#
# COMPACT_ATOMS: atom_id res chain seq x y z
N MET A 1 -51.45 -32.37 -3.40
CA MET A 1 -50.93 -33.10 -2.20
C MET A 1 -49.83 -34.09 -2.57
N LEU A 2 -50.08 -35.24 -3.22
CA LEU A 2 -49.02 -36.18 -3.64
C LEU A 2 -48.14 -35.64 -4.80
N SER A 3 -48.74 -34.98 -5.78
CA SER A 3 -48.04 -34.36 -6.92
C SER A 3 -47.09 -33.21 -6.50
N ASP A 4 -47.50 -32.40 -5.52
CA ASP A 4 -46.69 -31.29 -4.98
C ASP A 4 -45.45 -31.79 -4.24
N ASN A 5 -45.56 -32.93 -3.56
CA ASN A 5 -44.44 -33.55 -2.85
C ASN A 5 -43.43 -34.12 -3.85
N THR A 6 -43.89 -34.74 -4.94
CA THR A 6 -43.01 -35.20 -6.02
C THR A 6 -42.32 -34.04 -6.74
N ALA A 7 -43.03 -32.94 -7.02
CA ALA A 7 -42.44 -31.76 -7.64
C ALA A 7 -41.38 -31.10 -6.76
N LYS A 8 -41.62 -31.00 -5.44
CA LYS A 8 -40.63 -30.50 -4.46
C LYS A 8 -39.41 -31.41 -4.36
N LEU A 9 -39.60 -32.74 -4.37
CA LEU A 9 -38.50 -33.70 -4.35
C LEU A 9 -37.66 -33.61 -5.62
N THR A 10 -38.28 -33.54 -6.81
CA THR A 10 -37.55 -33.40 -8.08
C THR A 10 -36.75 -32.10 -8.14
N SER A 11 -37.33 -30.99 -7.67
CA SER A 11 -36.63 -29.70 -7.56
C SER A 11 -35.47 -29.71 -6.56
N ALA A 12 -35.65 -30.39 -5.41
CA ALA A 12 -34.59 -30.56 -4.42
C ALA A 12 -33.43 -31.42 -4.98
N VAL A 13 -33.74 -32.47 -5.74
CA VAL A 13 -32.73 -33.33 -6.38
C VAL A 13 -31.99 -32.57 -7.50
N SER A 14 -32.68 -31.74 -8.28
CA SER A 14 -32.05 -30.96 -9.34
C SER A 14 -31.16 -29.81 -8.83
N SER A 15 -31.51 -29.22 -7.69
CA SER A 15 -30.72 -28.16 -7.03
C SER A 15 -29.62 -28.69 -6.11
N LEU A 16 -29.61 -30.00 -5.81
CA LEU A 16 -28.63 -30.63 -4.93
C LEU A 16 -27.17 -30.39 -5.36
N PRO A 17 -26.79 -30.50 -6.66
CA PRO A 17 -25.42 -30.25 -7.09
C PRO A 17 -24.98 -28.80 -6.83
N GLU A 18 -25.86 -27.82 -7.08
CA GLU A 18 -25.59 -26.40 -6.82
C GLU A 18 -25.44 -26.13 -5.32
N LEU A 19 -26.28 -26.74 -4.49
CA LEU A 19 -26.18 -26.63 -3.04
C LEU A 19 -24.90 -27.26 -2.49
N LEU A 20 -24.47 -28.39 -3.05
CA LEU A 20 -23.20 -29.03 -2.68
C LEU A 20 -22.00 -28.16 -3.06
N GLU A 21 -22.01 -27.55 -4.25
CA GLU A 21 -20.94 -26.65 -4.66
C GLU A 21 -20.92 -25.37 -3.81
N LYS A 22 -22.09 -24.80 -3.50
CA LYS A 22 -22.19 -23.66 -2.58
C LYS A 22 -21.66 -24.01 -1.19
N LYS A 23 -21.99 -25.20 -0.66
CA LYS A 23 -21.45 -25.69 0.61
C LYS A 23 -19.92 -25.81 0.53
N ARG A 24 -19.39 -26.42 -0.54
CA ARG A 24 -17.94 -26.58 -0.76
C ARG A 24 -17.21 -25.24 -0.73
N LEU A 25 -17.77 -24.21 -1.38
CA LEU A 25 -17.20 -22.86 -1.37
C LEU A 25 -17.25 -22.22 0.03
N ILE A 26 -18.35 -22.38 0.76
CA ILE A 26 -18.47 -21.90 2.15
C ILE A 26 -17.44 -22.59 3.04
N ASP A 27 -17.31 -23.91 2.96
CA ASP A 27 -16.35 -24.68 3.76
C ASP A 27 -14.91 -24.25 3.43
N LEU A 28 -14.60 -24.04 2.15
CA LEU A 28 -13.30 -23.53 1.71
C LEU A 28 -12.99 -22.16 2.33
N HIS A 29 -13.90 -21.18 2.19
CA HIS A 29 -13.69 -19.83 2.72
C HIS A 29 -13.65 -19.81 4.25
N THR A 30 -14.44 -20.66 4.92
CA THR A 30 -14.41 -20.81 6.38
C THR A 30 -13.05 -21.30 6.83
N ASN A 31 -12.51 -22.34 6.19
CA ASN A 31 -11.17 -22.87 6.52
C ASN A 31 -10.08 -21.82 6.30
N VAL A 32 -10.13 -21.09 5.18
CA VAL A 32 -9.17 -20.00 4.91
C VAL A 32 -9.28 -18.90 5.96
N ALA A 33 -10.49 -18.46 6.30
CA ALA A 33 -10.71 -17.42 7.31
C ALA A 33 -10.20 -17.83 8.70
N THR A 34 -10.43 -19.08 9.10
CA THR A 34 -9.90 -19.62 10.37
C THR A 34 -8.38 -19.62 10.38
N ALA A 35 -7.73 -20.13 9.32
CA ALA A 35 -6.27 -20.16 9.24
C ALA A 35 -5.67 -18.74 9.25
N VAL A 36 -6.30 -17.79 8.55
CA VAL A 36 -5.88 -16.38 8.57
C VAL A 36 -6.02 -15.78 9.97
N LEU A 37 -7.12 -16.05 10.66
CA LEU A 37 -7.35 -15.57 12.03
C LEU A 37 -6.29 -16.11 13.00
N ASP A 38 -5.90 -17.38 12.86
CA ASP A 38 -4.85 -17.99 13.68
C ASP A 38 -3.49 -17.33 13.43
N HIS A 39 -3.17 -17.00 12.18
CA HIS A 39 -1.97 -16.23 11.85
C HIS A 39 -2.00 -14.80 12.40
N ILE A 40 -3.16 -14.12 12.36
CA ILE A 40 -3.31 -12.78 12.95
C ILE A 40 -3.05 -12.83 14.46
N LYS A 41 -3.68 -13.78 15.16
CA LYS A 41 -3.55 -13.92 16.62
C LYS A 41 -2.14 -14.30 17.05
N SER A 42 -1.57 -15.35 16.44
CA SER A 42 -0.24 -15.85 16.80
C SER A 42 0.87 -14.83 16.61
N ARG A 43 0.72 -13.92 15.64
CA ARG A 43 1.69 -12.85 15.36
C ARG A 43 1.29 -11.50 15.93
N LYS A 44 0.14 -11.40 16.60
CA LYS A 44 -0.47 -10.14 17.09
C LYS A 44 -0.55 -9.07 15.98
N LEU A 45 -0.94 -9.46 14.76
CA LEU A 45 -0.92 -8.55 13.59
C LEU A 45 -1.91 -7.39 13.70
N ASP A 46 -2.93 -7.53 14.53
CA ASP A 46 -3.84 -6.45 14.92
C ASP A 46 -3.08 -5.29 15.59
N VAL A 47 -2.11 -5.62 16.46
CA VAL A 47 -1.25 -4.63 17.10
C VAL A 47 -0.31 -3.99 16.08
N TYR A 48 0.35 -4.79 15.23
CA TYR A 48 1.23 -4.25 14.18
C TYR A 48 0.47 -3.29 13.26
N PHE A 49 -0.73 -3.67 12.84
CA PHE A 49 -1.60 -2.82 12.02
C PHE A 49 -1.91 -1.48 12.70
N GLU A 50 -2.23 -1.49 14.00
CA GLU A 50 -2.48 -0.25 14.75
C GLU A 50 -1.25 0.67 14.78
N TYR A 51 -0.05 0.12 14.97
CA TYR A 51 1.18 0.92 14.88
C TYR A 51 1.43 1.44 13.47
N GLU A 52 1.28 0.61 12.44
CA GLU A 52 1.45 1.01 11.04
C GLU A 52 0.53 2.19 10.70
N GLU A 53 -0.76 2.09 11.07
CA GLU A 53 -1.74 3.16 10.88
C GLU A 53 -1.32 4.45 11.61
N LYS A 54 -0.91 4.36 12.88
CA LYS A 54 -0.42 5.53 13.66
C LYS A 54 0.83 6.18 13.05
N LEU A 55 1.73 5.36 12.52
CA LEU A 55 2.97 5.83 11.90
C LEU A 55 2.70 6.52 10.57
N MET A 56 1.81 5.96 9.75
CA MET A 56 1.39 6.56 8.48
C MET A 56 0.55 7.83 8.71
N SER A 57 -0.19 7.87 9.82
CA SER A 57 -0.99 9.02 10.24
C SER A 57 -0.22 10.15 10.87
N LYS A 58 1.04 9.92 11.22
CA LYS A 58 1.84 10.83 12.03
C LYS A 58 1.19 11.10 13.40
N SER A 59 0.39 10.17 13.90
CA SER A 59 -0.13 10.22 15.27
C SER A 59 0.95 9.77 16.25
N THR A 60 0.77 10.14 17.52
CA THR A 60 1.63 9.67 18.60
C THR A 60 1.41 8.18 18.84
N LEU A 61 2.50 7.45 19.08
CA LEU A 61 2.41 6.07 19.55
C LEU A 61 2.11 6.05 21.04
N ASP A 62 1.20 5.18 21.47
CA ASP A 62 0.85 5.03 22.89
C ASP A 62 1.94 4.28 23.68
N LYS A 63 2.70 3.43 23.00
CA LYS A 63 3.82 2.65 23.55
C LYS A 63 5.03 2.81 22.63
N SER A 64 6.22 2.57 23.17
CA SER A 64 7.45 2.73 22.40
C SER A 64 7.50 1.72 21.26
N LEU A 65 7.95 2.16 20.09
CA LEU A 65 8.25 1.26 18.97
C LEU A 65 9.29 0.20 19.36
N LEU A 66 10.19 0.53 20.29
CA LEU A 66 11.21 -0.40 20.77
C LEU A 66 10.58 -1.58 21.55
N ASP A 67 9.47 -1.34 22.26
CA ASP A 67 8.79 -2.35 23.06
C ASP A 67 8.21 -3.46 22.16
N ILE A 68 7.56 -3.08 21.07
CA ILE A 68 6.98 -4.03 20.11
C ILE A 68 8.05 -4.79 19.32
N ILE A 69 9.17 -4.14 18.98
CA ILE A 69 10.32 -4.80 18.32
C ILE A 69 10.96 -5.82 19.28
N SER A 70 11.00 -5.50 20.58
CA SER A 70 11.66 -6.36 21.58
C SER A 70 10.75 -7.47 22.12
N ASP A 71 9.43 -7.40 21.91
CA ASP A 71 8.48 -8.41 22.36
C ASP A 71 8.72 -9.76 21.63
N PRO A 72 9.13 -10.83 22.32
CA PRO A 72 9.38 -12.13 21.70
C PRO A 72 8.10 -12.83 21.24
N ASP A 73 6.95 -12.45 21.79
CA ASP A 73 5.64 -13.05 21.50
C ASP A 73 4.87 -12.27 20.41
N ALA A 74 5.44 -11.18 19.87
CA ALA A 74 4.77 -10.33 18.87
C ALA A 74 5.51 -10.34 17.54
N GLY A 75 4.85 -10.86 16.51
CA GLY A 75 5.30 -10.81 15.12
C GLY A 75 6.53 -11.65 14.84
N THR A 76 6.82 -11.78 13.54
CA THR A 76 8.05 -12.42 13.06
C THR A 76 9.18 -11.38 12.92
N PRO A 77 10.45 -11.80 12.73
CA PRO A 77 11.53 -10.87 12.42
C PRO A 77 11.21 -10.01 11.19
N GLU A 78 10.53 -10.58 10.20
CA GLU A 78 10.07 -9.84 9.02
C GLU A 78 9.04 -8.77 9.37
N ASP A 79 8.08 -9.04 10.26
CA ASP A 79 7.08 -8.06 10.71
C ASP A 79 7.74 -6.88 11.45
N LYS A 80 8.70 -7.19 12.32
CA LYS A 80 9.48 -6.19 13.08
C LYS A 80 10.28 -5.29 12.15
N MET A 81 10.99 -5.89 11.18
CA MET A 81 11.73 -5.14 10.17
C MET A 81 10.79 -4.26 9.34
N ARG A 82 9.67 -4.79 8.84
CA ARG A 82 8.69 -4.02 8.07
C ARG A 82 8.15 -2.83 8.85
N LEU A 83 7.75 -3.04 10.10
CA LEU A 83 7.25 -1.98 10.96
C LEU A 83 8.31 -0.88 11.17
N PHE A 84 9.56 -1.28 11.42
CA PHE A 84 10.65 -0.34 11.57
C PHE A 84 10.95 0.44 10.28
N LEU A 85 10.89 -0.20 9.12
CA LEU A 85 11.05 0.49 7.84
C LEU A 85 9.91 1.49 7.61
N ILE A 86 8.67 1.16 7.96
CA ILE A 86 7.54 2.09 7.89
C ILE A 86 7.82 3.30 8.77
N TYR A 87 8.18 3.11 10.05
CA TYR A 87 8.59 4.19 10.95
C TYR A 87 9.72 5.04 10.35
N TYR A 88 10.79 4.39 9.89
CA TYR A 88 11.96 5.09 9.38
C TYR A 88 11.61 5.90 8.13
N ILE A 89 10.74 5.39 7.26
CA ILE A 89 10.32 6.06 6.03
C ILE A 89 9.41 7.26 6.36
N THR A 90 8.37 7.07 7.19
CA THR A 90 7.37 8.11 7.49
C THR A 90 7.85 9.17 8.48
N ALA A 91 8.92 8.90 9.24
CA ALA A 91 9.48 9.85 10.19
C ALA A 91 9.91 11.16 9.49
N GLN A 92 9.45 12.30 10.00
CA GLN A 92 9.80 13.62 9.45
C GLN A 92 11.29 13.93 9.56
N GLN A 93 11.90 13.49 10.66
CA GLN A 93 13.32 13.59 10.92
C GLN A 93 13.87 12.18 11.13
N ALA A 94 15.11 11.97 10.71
CA ALA A 94 15.77 10.70 11.03
C ALA A 94 15.94 10.60 12.55
N PRO A 95 15.79 9.39 13.14
CA PRO A 95 16.12 9.17 14.54
C PRO A 95 17.57 9.59 14.81
N SER A 96 17.86 9.99 16.05
CA SER A 96 19.22 10.28 16.46
C SER A 96 20.12 9.06 16.25
N GLU A 97 21.42 9.26 16.13
CA GLU A 97 22.35 8.15 15.91
C GLU A 97 22.30 7.14 17.07
N SER A 98 22.18 7.62 18.31
CA SER A 98 22.01 6.78 19.49
C SER A 98 20.72 5.97 19.46
N ASP A 99 19.59 6.57 19.08
CA ASP A 99 18.31 5.85 19.01
C ASP A 99 18.34 4.82 17.88
N LEU A 100 18.95 5.16 16.74
CA LEU A 100 19.07 4.26 15.61
C LEU A 100 19.91 3.02 15.96
N GLU A 101 21.00 3.16 16.72
CA GLU A 101 21.79 2.03 17.19
C GLU A 101 21.03 1.14 18.18
N GLN A 102 20.19 1.72 19.05
CA GLN A 102 19.30 0.94 19.91
C GLN A 102 18.30 0.10 19.10
N TYR A 103 17.66 0.70 18.08
CA TYR A 103 16.76 -0.05 17.20
C TYR A 103 17.47 -1.15 16.43
N LYS A 104 18.67 -0.89 15.90
CA LYS A 104 19.46 -1.93 15.21
C LYS A 104 19.79 -3.11 16.12
N THR A 105 20.17 -2.82 17.36
CA THR A 105 20.50 -3.85 18.35
C THR A 105 19.28 -4.70 18.64
N ALA A 106 18.14 -4.08 18.95
CA ALA A 106 16.88 -4.80 19.19
C ALA A 106 16.41 -5.60 17.96
N LEU A 107 16.60 -5.09 16.74
CA LEU A 107 16.28 -5.81 15.51
C LEU A 107 17.20 -7.03 15.31
N LEU A 108 18.49 -6.90 15.57
CA LEU A 108 19.45 -8.02 15.50
C LEU A 108 19.14 -9.09 16.54
N ASP A 109 18.85 -8.68 17.78
CA ASP A 109 18.47 -9.58 18.86
C ASP A 109 17.15 -10.31 18.55
N ALA A 110 16.24 -9.64 17.83
CA ALA A 110 15.02 -10.26 17.29
C ALA A 110 15.25 -11.12 16.03
N GLY A 111 16.49 -11.30 15.57
CA GLY A 111 16.85 -12.13 14.43
C GLY A 111 16.63 -11.49 13.06
N CYS A 112 16.54 -10.16 12.97
CA CYS A 112 16.32 -9.45 11.71
C CYS A 112 17.62 -9.25 10.91
N ASP A 113 17.53 -9.34 9.59
CA ASP A 113 18.57 -8.87 8.67
C ASP A 113 18.50 -7.34 8.53
N LEU A 114 19.60 -6.63 8.75
CA LEU A 114 19.68 -5.17 8.64
C LEU A 114 19.92 -4.66 7.20
N SER A 115 20.16 -5.54 6.23
CA SER A 115 20.41 -5.15 4.84
C SER A 115 19.28 -4.28 4.24
N PRO A 116 17.99 -4.59 4.43
CA PRO A 116 16.89 -3.72 3.98
C PRO A 116 16.99 -2.30 4.53
N LEU A 117 17.37 -2.15 5.80
CA LEU A 117 17.53 -0.85 6.44
C LEU A 117 18.68 -0.05 5.79
N ASN A 118 19.80 -0.70 5.47
CA ASN A 118 20.94 -0.03 4.82
C ASN A 118 20.53 0.61 3.50
N TYR A 119 19.80 -0.13 2.67
CA TYR A 119 19.29 0.39 1.40
C TYR A 119 18.29 1.54 1.62
N ILE A 120 17.32 1.37 2.53
CA ILE A 120 16.31 2.40 2.81
C ILE A 120 16.94 3.68 3.39
N LYS A 121 17.99 3.58 4.20
CA LYS A 121 18.76 4.75 4.67
C LYS A 121 19.34 5.55 3.50
N GLN A 122 20.02 4.87 2.58
CA GLN A 122 20.60 5.50 1.39
C GLN A 122 19.51 6.13 0.52
N TRP A 123 18.45 5.37 0.24
CA TRP A 123 17.32 5.81 -0.55
C TRP A 123 16.61 7.05 0.05
N LYS A 124 16.41 7.09 1.38
CA LYS A 124 15.82 8.25 2.06
C LYS A 124 16.72 9.48 1.98
N ALA A 125 18.03 9.30 2.08
CA ALA A 125 19.00 10.39 1.91
C ALA A 125 18.96 10.98 0.49
N PHE A 126 18.94 10.13 -0.56
CA PHE A 126 18.79 10.58 -1.94
C PHE A 126 17.49 11.34 -2.17
N THR A 127 16.39 10.86 -1.60
CA THR A 127 15.08 11.50 -1.75
C THR A 127 15.04 12.88 -1.06
N LYS A 128 15.70 13.05 0.09
CA LYS A 128 15.85 14.34 0.76
C LYS A 128 16.68 15.32 -0.07
N MET A 129 17.76 14.86 -0.70
CA MET A 129 18.59 15.70 -1.58
C MET A 129 17.81 16.18 -2.81
N ALA A 130 17.03 15.29 -3.45
CA ALA A 130 16.20 15.62 -4.61
C ALA A 130 15.03 16.59 -4.31
N ALA A 131 14.61 16.70 -3.04
CA ALA A 131 13.56 17.62 -2.60
C ALA A 131 14.06 19.06 -2.38
N THR A 132 15.37 19.29 -2.35
CA THR A 132 15.96 20.63 -2.27
C THR A 132 15.95 21.24 -3.68
N PRO A 133 15.30 22.40 -3.92
CA PRO A 133 15.27 22.99 -5.25
C PRO A 133 16.68 23.44 -5.65
N ALA A 134 17.37 22.62 -6.43
CA ALA A 134 18.58 23.05 -7.14
C ALA A 134 18.15 24.09 -8.18
N ASN A 135 18.52 25.34 -7.92
CA ASN A 135 18.30 26.50 -8.78
C ASN A 135 19.27 26.51 -9.99
N TYR A 136 19.59 25.34 -10.53
CA TYR A 136 20.55 25.16 -11.63
C TYR A 136 19.92 24.47 -12.83
N GLY A 137 20.28 25.00 -14.00
CA GLY A 137 19.62 24.81 -15.28
C GLY A 137 19.56 23.38 -15.82
N ASN A 138 18.60 23.27 -16.72
CA ASN A 138 18.40 22.35 -17.84
C ASN A 138 19.16 21.00 -17.90
N SER A 139 18.37 19.96 -18.18
CA SER A 139 18.73 18.63 -18.67
C SER A 139 19.19 17.60 -17.61
N GLY A 140 18.22 16.81 -17.16
CA GLY A 140 18.41 15.63 -16.33
C GLY A 140 17.07 15.12 -15.86
N VAL A 141 16.73 13.87 -16.22
CA VAL A 141 15.51 13.19 -15.78
C VAL A 141 15.45 13.31 -14.25
N LYS A 142 14.40 13.93 -13.69
CA LYS A 142 14.19 14.01 -12.24
C LYS A 142 13.16 12.97 -11.78
N PRO A 143 13.44 11.64 -11.81
CA PRO A 143 12.64 10.72 -11.02
C PRO A 143 13.12 10.87 -9.57
N MET A 144 12.22 11.17 -8.63
CA MET A 144 12.32 10.93 -7.17
C MET A 144 11.84 12.07 -6.27
N GLY A 145 11.62 13.29 -6.77
CA GLY A 145 11.05 14.38 -5.95
C GLY A 145 9.57 14.20 -5.57
N LEU A 146 8.87 13.30 -6.25
CA LEU A 146 7.43 13.02 -6.06
C LEU A 146 7.16 12.16 -4.83
N PHE A 147 8.03 11.19 -4.54
CA PHE A 147 7.79 10.23 -3.47
C PHE A 147 7.96 10.86 -2.07
N SER A 148 8.94 11.76 -1.88
CA SER A 148 9.05 12.53 -0.63
C SER A 148 7.87 13.48 -0.43
N ARG A 149 7.30 14.03 -1.50
CA ARG A 149 6.15 14.93 -1.42
C ARG A 149 4.88 14.16 -1.04
N VAL A 150 4.64 13.01 -1.67
CA VAL A 150 3.56 12.07 -1.32
C VAL A 150 3.66 11.58 0.13
N MET A 151 4.88 11.32 0.62
CA MET A 151 5.12 10.93 2.01
C MET A 151 4.98 12.08 3.00
N ASN A 152 5.35 13.30 2.59
CA ASN A 152 5.16 14.50 3.40
C ASN A 152 3.68 14.93 3.45
N SER A 153 2.88 14.65 2.41
CA SER A 153 1.41 14.73 2.39
C SER A 153 0.74 13.58 3.15
N GLY A 154 1.25 13.27 4.34
CA GLY A 154 0.61 12.39 5.32
C GLY A 154 -0.74 12.99 5.67
N SER A 155 -1.80 12.36 5.17
CA SER A 155 -3.19 12.71 5.41
C SER A 155 -3.49 12.69 6.91
N GLN A 156 -4.30 13.65 7.35
CA GLN A 156 -4.88 13.67 8.70
C GLN A 156 -5.61 12.36 8.95
N LEU A 157 -4.97 11.48 9.69
CA LEU A 157 -5.44 10.15 10.03
C LEU A 157 -5.57 10.19 11.57
N VAL A 158 -6.81 10.17 12.05
CA VAL A 158 -7.15 10.25 13.48
C VAL A 158 -8.03 9.07 13.86
N MET A 159 -7.65 8.43 14.97
CA MET A 159 -7.99 7.10 15.46
C MET A 159 -9.05 7.11 16.58
N GLU A 160 -9.78 6.00 16.78
CA GLU A 160 -10.24 5.59 18.12
C GLU A 160 -10.54 4.07 18.26
N GLY A 161 -9.81 3.43 19.20
CA GLY A 161 -10.17 2.30 20.07
C GLY A 161 -11.06 1.14 19.59
N VAL A 162 -10.44 -0.03 19.39
CA VAL A 162 -10.88 -1.43 19.68
C VAL A 162 -12.32 -1.91 19.38
N LYS A 163 -13.16 -1.15 18.66
CA LYS A 163 -14.48 -1.61 18.17
C LYS A 163 -14.70 -1.43 16.67
N ASN A 164 -13.72 -0.88 15.97
CA ASN A 164 -13.79 -0.66 14.53
C ASN A 164 -12.55 -1.23 13.84
N LEU A 165 -12.51 -2.55 13.64
CA LEU A 165 -11.75 -3.15 12.52
C LEU A 165 -12.40 -2.82 11.16
N VAL A 166 -13.29 -1.83 11.13
CA VAL A 166 -13.75 -1.20 9.90
C VAL A 166 -12.59 -0.32 9.43
N LEU A 167 -11.81 -0.86 8.49
CA LEU A 167 -10.87 -0.08 7.68
C LEU A 167 -11.63 1.16 7.19
N LYS A 168 -11.29 2.35 7.70
CA LYS A 168 -11.79 3.58 7.09
C LYS A 168 -11.20 3.62 5.68
N GLN A 169 -12.06 3.73 4.66
CA GLN A 169 -11.63 3.80 3.27
C GLN A 169 -10.80 5.07 3.06
N HIS A 170 -9.48 4.93 3.09
CA HIS A 170 -8.56 6.00 2.79
C HIS A 170 -7.99 5.80 1.38
N ASN A 171 -7.99 6.87 0.58
CA ASN A 171 -7.34 6.84 -0.72
C ASN A 171 -5.82 6.84 -0.51
N LEU A 172 -5.17 5.74 -0.87
CA LEU A 172 -3.72 5.59 -0.91
C LEU A 172 -3.12 6.51 -1.99
N PRO A 173 -1.80 6.77 -1.94
CA PRO A 173 -1.13 7.64 -2.91
C PRO A 173 -1.51 7.42 -4.37
N VAL A 174 -1.49 6.16 -4.84
CA VAL A 174 -1.83 5.81 -6.23
C VAL A 174 -3.26 6.24 -6.57
N THR A 175 -4.22 5.98 -5.68
CA THR A 175 -5.62 6.37 -5.85
C THR A 175 -5.81 7.89 -5.81
N ARG A 176 -5.08 8.61 -4.95
CA ARG A 176 -5.12 10.09 -4.91
C ARG A 176 -4.58 10.71 -6.19
N ILE A 177 -3.43 10.21 -6.66
CA ILE A 177 -2.81 10.63 -7.93
C ILE A 177 -3.80 10.37 -9.07
N LEU A 178 -4.42 9.19 -9.11
CA LEU A 178 -5.42 8.86 -10.11
C LEU A 178 -6.61 9.80 -10.07
N ASP A 179 -7.21 10.05 -8.90
CA ASP A 179 -8.38 10.95 -8.79
C ASP A 179 -8.04 12.36 -9.28
N ASN A 180 -6.88 12.90 -8.89
CA ASN A 180 -6.45 14.23 -9.33
C ASN A 180 -6.29 14.29 -10.86
N LEU A 181 -5.66 13.28 -11.46
CA LEU A 181 -5.45 13.21 -12.91
C LEU A 181 -6.75 12.97 -13.68
N MET A 182 -7.63 12.09 -13.19
CA MET A 182 -8.91 11.80 -13.84
C MET A 182 -9.89 12.97 -13.74
N GLU A 183 -9.88 13.73 -12.64
CA GLU A 183 -10.75 14.89 -12.43
C GLU A 183 -10.14 16.21 -12.92
N MET A 184 -8.92 16.18 -13.49
CA MET A 184 -8.18 17.38 -13.94
C MET A 184 -8.00 18.44 -12.85
N LYS A 185 -7.85 18.00 -11.60
CA LYS A 185 -7.58 18.89 -10.47
C LYS A 185 -6.09 19.23 -10.46
N SER A 186 -5.77 20.53 -10.46
CA SER A 186 -4.39 20.95 -10.18
C SER A 186 -4.03 20.54 -8.77
N ASN A 187 -2.90 19.86 -8.65
CA ASN A 187 -2.36 19.40 -7.37
C ASN A 187 -0.84 19.40 -7.50
N PRO A 188 -0.10 19.99 -6.54
CA PRO A 188 1.37 20.01 -6.56
C PRO A 188 2.04 18.63 -6.68
N GLU A 189 1.32 17.55 -6.37
CA GLU A 189 1.79 16.17 -6.55
C GLU A 189 1.69 15.68 -8.00
N THR A 190 0.78 16.22 -8.81
CA THR A 190 0.50 15.76 -10.17
C THR A 190 0.83 16.80 -11.25
N ASP A 191 1.01 18.06 -10.89
CA ASP A 191 1.25 19.15 -11.85
C ASP A 191 2.55 18.93 -12.66
N ASP A 192 3.57 18.38 -11.99
CA ASP A 192 4.89 18.04 -12.55
C ASP A 192 4.87 16.78 -13.46
N TYR A 193 3.73 16.10 -13.60
CA TYR A 193 3.63 14.88 -14.40
C TYR A 193 3.79 15.21 -15.89
N ARG A 194 4.60 14.38 -16.56
CA ARG A 194 4.75 14.47 -18.01
C ARG A 194 3.45 14.04 -18.69
N TYR A 195 3.01 14.85 -19.64
CA TYR A 195 1.83 14.59 -20.45
C TYR A 195 2.27 14.32 -21.88
N PHE A 196 1.76 13.25 -22.48
CA PHE A 196 2.06 12.85 -23.83
C PHE A 196 0.75 12.52 -24.55
N ASP A 197 0.59 13.03 -25.78
CA ASP A 197 -0.53 12.68 -26.66
C ASP A 197 -0.01 11.98 -27.92
N PRO A 198 -0.22 10.66 -28.07
CA PRO A 198 0.22 9.90 -29.24
C PRO A 198 -0.36 10.39 -30.57
N LYS A 199 -1.46 11.15 -30.56
CA LYS A 199 -2.07 11.71 -31.79
C LYS A 199 -1.35 12.96 -32.29
N MET A 200 -0.51 13.58 -31.46
CA MET A 200 0.26 14.75 -31.86
C MET A 200 1.51 14.32 -32.63
N LEU A 201 1.54 14.63 -33.93
CA LEU A 201 2.57 14.18 -34.86
C LEU A 201 3.98 14.71 -34.54
N ARG A 202 4.10 15.92 -33.93
CA ARG A 202 5.32 16.49 -33.32
C ARG A 202 4.92 17.56 -32.32
N GLY A 203 5.25 17.39 -31.04
CA GLY A 203 5.05 18.43 -30.03
C GLY A 203 6.12 19.50 -30.17
N SER A 204 5.73 20.77 -30.35
CA SER A 204 6.62 21.85 -29.93
C SER A 204 6.77 21.71 -28.40
N GLU A 205 7.98 21.75 -27.86
CA GLU A 205 8.22 21.63 -26.42
C GLU A 205 7.43 22.67 -25.59
N SER A 206 7.00 23.75 -26.23
CA SER A 206 6.06 24.74 -25.72
C SER A 206 4.61 24.26 -25.78
N SER A 207 4.17 23.65 -24.68
CA SER A 207 2.77 23.38 -24.31
C SER A 207 1.97 22.41 -25.18
N ILE A 208 1.93 21.15 -24.76
CA ILE A 208 0.91 20.21 -25.22
C ILE A 208 -0.45 20.65 -24.63
N PRO A 209 -1.51 20.86 -25.45
CA PRO A 209 -2.83 21.18 -24.95
C PRO A 209 -3.35 20.06 -24.05
N ARG A 210 -3.48 20.30 -22.75
CA ARG A 210 -4.10 19.33 -21.83
C ARG A 210 -5.61 19.35 -22.03
N ASN A 211 -6.22 18.17 -22.17
CA ASN A 211 -7.67 18.03 -22.12
C ASN A 211 -8.18 18.61 -20.78
N LYS A 212 -9.28 19.35 -20.82
CA LYS A 212 -9.90 19.96 -19.62
C LYS A 212 -11.06 19.13 -19.07
N ASN A 213 -11.51 18.14 -19.82
CA ASN A 213 -12.63 17.29 -19.42
C ASN A 213 -12.14 16.13 -18.54
N PRO A 214 -12.88 15.78 -17.48
CA PRO A 214 -12.58 14.60 -16.68
C PRO A 214 -12.56 13.32 -17.51
N PHE A 215 -11.63 12.41 -17.20
CA PHE A 215 -11.57 11.09 -17.80
C PHE A 215 -12.53 10.12 -17.10
N GLN A 216 -13.16 9.24 -17.88
CA GLN A 216 -14.00 8.15 -17.35
C GLN A 216 -13.21 6.85 -17.22
N GLU A 217 -12.22 6.64 -18.09
CA GLU A 217 -11.41 5.42 -18.11
C GLU A 217 -9.94 5.76 -17.89
N ALA A 218 -9.23 4.91 -17.14
CA ALA A 218 -7.80 5.05 -16.91
C ALA A 218 -7.11 3.68 -16.82
N ILE A 219 -5.85 3.64 -17.28
CA ILE A 219 -4.93 2.53 -17.05
C ILE A 219 -3.82 3.06 -16.14
N VAL A 220 -3.66 2.44 -14.97
CA VAL A 220 -2.61 2.74 -13.99
C VAL A 220 -1.57 1.63 -14.08
N PHE A 221 -0.33 1.97 -14.41
CA PHE A 221 0.75 0.99 -14.49
C PHE A 221 1.90 1.36 -13.54
N VAL A 222 2.14 0.52 -12.53
CA VAL A 222 3.24 0.70 -11.57
C VAL A 222 4.49 -0.04 -12.05
N VAL A 223 5.55 0.72 -12.38
CA VAL A 223 6.85 0.17 -12.77
C VAL A 223 7.70 -0.06 -11.52
N GLY A 224 8.15 -1.30 -11.29
CA GLY A 224 9.04 -1.66 -10.18
C GLY A 224 8.40 -2.52 -9.09
N GLY A 225 7.07 -2.69 -9.10
CA GLY A 225 6.36 -3.58 -8.19
C GLY A 225 5.02 -3.01 -7.77
N GLY A 226 3.94 -3.72 -8.08
CA GLY A 226 2.60 -3.44 -7.58
C GLY A 226 2.23 -4.36 -6.43
N ASN A 227 1.12 -4.08 -5.75
CA ASN A 227 0.64 -4.89 -4.64
C ASN A 227 -0.91 -4.93 -4.57
N TYR A 228 -1.41 -5.92 -3.83
CA TYR A 228 -2.86 -6.12 -3.67
C TYR A 228 -3.56 -4.99 -2.91
N ILE A 229 -2.85 -4.24 -2.06
CA ILE A 229 -3.43 -3.15 -1.28
C ILE A 229 -3.76 -1.96 -2.21
N GLU A 230 -2.82 -1.59 -3.10
CA GLU A 230 -3.06 -0.58 -4.14
C GLU A 230 -4.19 -1.00 -5.08
N TYR A 231 -4.17 -2.25 -5.56
CA TYR A 231 -5.23 -2.79 -6.40
C TYR A 231 -6.59 -2.70 -5.72
N GLN A 232 -6.72 -3.20 -4.49
CA GLN A 232 -7.97 -3.18 -3.75
C GLN A 232 -8.46 -1.76 -3.51
N ASN A 233 -7.56 -0.82 -3.19
CA ASN A 233 -7.92 0.58 -2.99
C ASN A 233 -8.47 1.25 -4.27
N LEU A 234 -7.90 0.91 -5.44
CA LEU A 234 -8.42 1.37 -6.74
C LEU A 234 -9.75 0.72 -7.11
N VAL A 235 -9.97 -0.56 -6.77
CA VAL A 235 -11.26 -1.24 -6.94
C VAL A 235 -12.34 -0.55 -6.11
N ASP A 236 -12.05 -0.22 -4.86
CA ASP A 236 -13.00 0.46 -3.98
C ASP A 236 -13.28 1.89 -4.45
N TYR A 237 -12.25 2.61 -4.92
CA TYR A 237 -12.40 3.90 -5.59
C TYR A 237 -13.37 3.83 -6.79
N ALA A 238 -13.18 2.86 -7.68
CA ALA A 238 -14.02 2.70 -8.88
C ALA A 238 -15.47 2.31 -8.55
N LYS A 239 -15.68 1.52 -7.48
CA LYS A 239 -17.03 1.20 -6.99
C LYS A 239 -17.73 2.44 -6.41
N PHE A 240 -17.00 3.29 -5.70
CA PHE A 240 -17.54 4.50 -5.09
C PHE A 240 -17.82 5.61 -6.12
N LYS A 241 -16.94 5.78 -7.11
CA LYS A 241 -17.07 6.76 -8.20
C LYS A 241 -17.79 6.15 -9.40
N GLN A 242 -19.12 6.25 -9.41
CA GLN A 242 -19.95 5.75 -10.52
C GLN A 242 -19.46 6.30 -11.88
N GLY A 243 -19.42 5.42 -12.88
CA GLY A 243 -18.99 5.77 -14.24
C GLY A 243 -17.48 5.86 -14.46
N LYS A 244 -16.66 5.52 -13.45
CA LYS A 244 -15.21 5.39 -13.61
C LYS A 244 -14.81 3.93 -13.83
N LYS A 245 -13.92 3.71 -14.79
CA LYS A 245 -13.32 2.40 -15.07
C LYS A 245 -11.82 2.48 -14.96
N VAL A 246 -11.24 1.68 -14.08
CA VAL A 246 -9.79 1.70 -13.80
C VAL A 246 -9.24 0.31 -14.07
N VAL A 247 -8.18 0.24 -14.87
CA VAL A 247 -7.37 -0.96 -15.05
C VAL A 247 -6.05 -0.76 -14.34
N TYR A 248 -5.75 -1.60 -13.35
CA TYR A 248 -4.48 -1.60 -12.65
C TYR A 248 -3.54 -2.66 -13.22
N GLY A 249 -2.30 -2.27 -13.46
CA GLY A 249 -1.22 -3.14 -13.90
C GLY A 249 0.08 -2.79 -13.19
N CYS A 250 1.00 -3.73 -13.17
CA CYS A 250 2.33 -3.53 -12.63
C CYS A 250 3.33 -4.45 -13.33
N SER A 251 4.63 -4.16 -13.19
CA SER A 251 5.69 -5.02 -13.72
C SER A 251 5.75 -6.38 -13.02
N GLU A 252 5.50 -6.38 -11.71
CA GLU A 252 5.48 -7.58 -10.86
C GLU A 252 4.48 -7.34 -9.73
N LEU A 253 3.64 -8.33 -9.42
CA LEU A 253 2.75 -8.27 -8.26
C LEU A 253 3.45 -8.93 -7.08
N SER A 254 3.88 -8.10 -6.13
CA SER A 254 4.71 -8.53 -5.00
C SER A 254 3.97 -8.39 -3.67
N ASN A 255 4.26 -9.30 -2.74
CA ASN A 255 3.89 -9.16 -1.34
C ASN A 255 5.03 -8.51 -0.53
N ALA A 256 4.73 -8.12 0.70
CA ALA A 256 5.69 -7.40 1.54
C ALA A 256 6.97 -8.21 1.82
N GLY A 257 6.88 -9.53 2.01
CA GLY A 257 8.07 -10.37 2.24
C GLY A 257 8.96 -10.49 1.00
N GLN A 258 8.38 -10.58 -0.19
CA GLN A 258 9.14 -10.53 -1.45
C GLN A 258 9.84 -9.18 -1.62
N PHE A 259 9.15 -8.07 -1.31
CA PHE A 259 9.73 -6.75 -1.38
C PHE A 259 10.88 -6.56 -0.40
N ILE A 260 10.74 -7.02 0.85
CA ILE A 260 11.83 -6.99 1.85
C ILE A 260 13.06 -7.76 1.37
N LYS A 261 12.88 -8.92 0.72
CA LYS A 261 13.99 -9.67 0.13
C LYS A 261 14.70 -8.90 -0.97
N GLN A 262 13.97 -8.19 -1.83
CA GLN A 262 14.57 -7.32 -2.85
C GLN A 262 15.38 -6.17 -2.19
N LEU A 263 14.84 -5.55 -1.14
CA LEU A 263 15.56 -4.51 -0.39
C LEU A 263 16.82 -5.06 0.29
N SER A 264 16.76 -6.28 0.85
CA SER A 264 17.93 -6.96 1.42
C SER A 264 19.03 -7.16 0.37
N GLN A 265 18.68 -7.69 -0.81
CA GLN A 265 19.64 -7.89 -1.91
C GLN A 265 20.30 -6.57 -2.38
N LEU A 266 19.56 -5.47 -2.36
CA LEU A 266 20.09 -4.16 -2.73
C LEU A 266 20.95 -3.54 -1.63
N GLY A 267 20.64 -3.79 -0.36
CA GLY A 267 21.40 -3.27 0.78
C GLY A 267 22.66 -4.06 1.12
N GLN A 268 22.87 -5.22 0.49
CA GLN A 268 24.12 -5.98 0.54
C GLN A 268 25.16 -5.50 -0.49
N LYS A 269 24.74 -4.69 -1.47
CA LYS A 269 25.62 -4.09 -2.49
C LYS A 269 26.24 -2.80 -1.97
#